data_AF-A0A1Q3WY57-F1
#
_entry.id   AF-A0A1Q3WY57-F1
#
_cell.length_a   1.000
_cell.length_b   1.000
_cell.length_c   1.000
_cell.angle_alpha   90.00
_cell.angle_beta   90.00
_cell.angle_gamma   90.00
#
_symmetry.space_group_name_H-M   'P 1'
#
loop_
_entity.id
_entity.type
_entity.pdbx_description
1 polymer ?
#
loop_
_entity_poly.entity_id
_entity_poly.type
_entity_poly.pdbx_seq_one_letter_code
_entity_poly.pdbx_strand_id
1 'polypeptide(L)' 'MKLFGLGKEVPPLKEHVIIYFAQKGCPEQIALDFFFYFSQKNWNNHQGKLLSNWKRTAWYWILNNQ' A
#
# COMPACT_ATOMS: atom_id res chain seq x y z
N MET A 1 -14.41 -4.94 -18.71
CA MET A 1 -13.44 -3.91 -18.29
C MET A 1 -12.94 -4.30 -16.90
N LYS A 2 -11.64 -4.51 -16.68
CA LYS A 2 -11.09 -4.71 -15.32
C LYS A 2 -10.96 -3.33 -14.67
N LEU A 3 -11.61 -3.13 -13.52
CA LEU A 3 -11.44 -1.93 -12.71
C LEU A 3 -10.12 -2.04 -11.95
N PHE A 4 -9.26 -1.02 -12.07
CA PHE A 4 -7.97 -0.92 -11.37
C PHE A 4 -8.05 0.15 -10.28
N GLY A 5 -7.15 0.10 -9.30
CA GLY A 5 -7.07 1.10 -8.24
C GLY A 5 -8.08 0.88 -7.11
N LEU A 6 -8.72 -0.29 -7.02
CA LEU A 6 -9.65 -0.62 -5.94
C LEU A 6 -8.94 -1.10 -4.66
N GLY A 7 -7.61 -1.19 -4.70
CA GLY A 7 -6.82 -1.70 -3.59
C GLY A 7 -6.59 -3.21 -3.64
N LYS A 8 -7.31 -3.94 -4.51
CA LYS A 8 -7.27 -5.41 -4.61
C LYS A 8 -6.20 -5.92 -5.59
N GLU A 9 -5.60 -5.02 -6.38
CA GLU A 9 -4.50 -5.38 -7.27
C GLU A 9 -3.20 -5.38 -6.46
N VAL A 10 -2.68 -6.57 -6.18
CA VAL A 10 -1.48 -6.77 -5.37
C VAL A 10 -0.48 -7.60 -6.19
N PRO A 11 0.74 -7.10 -6.45
CA PRO A 11 1.27 -5.80 -6.00
C PRO A 11 0.60 -4.60 -6.70
N PRO A 12 0.43 -3.47 -6.01
CA PRO A 12 0.05 -2.22 -6.66
C PRO A 12 1.21 -1.60 -7.44
N LEU A 13 0.87 -0.67 -8.33
CA LEU A 13 1.84 0.27 -8.89
C LEU A 13 2.32 1.24 -7.81
N LYS A 14 3.61 1.60 -7.87
CA LYS A 14 4.22 2.55 -6.93
C LYS A 14 3.48 3.89 -6.94
N GLU A 15 3.11 4.37 -8.12
CA GLU A 15 2.40 5.62 -8.36
C GLU A 15 1.02 5.61 -7.68
N HIS A 16 0.31 4.48 -7.70
CA HIS A 16 -0.98 4.35 -7.00
C HIS A 16 -0.82 4.47 -5.50
N VAL A 17 0.28 3.94 -4.93
CA VAL A 17 0.59 4.09 -3.51
C VAL A 17 0.88 5.55 -3.18
N ILE A 18 1.76 6.21 -3.94
CA ILE A 18 2.09 7.63 -3.75
C ILE A 18 0.82 8.50 -3.79
N ILE A 19 -0.02 8.32 -4.81
CA ILE A 19 -1.29 9.05 -4.95
C ILE A 19 -2.22 8.81 -3.74
N TYR A 20 -2.33 7.56 -3.27
CA TYR A 20 -3.18 7.25 -2.12
C TYR A 20 -2.70 7.94 -0.85
N PHE A 21 -1.40 7.92 -0.57
CA PHE A 21 -0.83 8.60 0.61
C PHE A 21 -0.94 10.12 0.52
N ALA A 22 -0.70 10.70 -0.67
CA ALA A 22 -0.89 12.13 -0.90
C ALA A 22 -2.36 12.57 -0.65
N GLN A 23 -3.34 11.76 -1.08
CA GLN A 23 -4.77 12.00 -0.79
C GLN A 23 -5.12 11.94 0.71
N LYS A 24 -4.26 11.34 1.53
CA LYS A 24 -4.39 11.30 3.00
C LYS A 24 -3.56 12.39 3.70
N GLY A 25 -2.93 13.28 2.94
CA GLY A 25 -2.07 14.34 3.48
C GLY A 25 -0.72 13.84 4.00
N CYS A 26 -0.31 12.63 3.62
CA CYS A 26 0.98 12.07 4.03
C CYS A 26 2.10 12.50 3.07
N PRO A 27 3.33 12.73 3.58
CA PRO A 27 4.51 12.94 2.74
C PRO A 27 4.79 11.74 1.84
N GLU A 28 5.37 11.98 0.66
CA GLU A 28 5.74 10.93 -0.30
C GLU A 28 6.67 9.88 0.32
N GLN A 29 7.59 10.28 1.19
CA GLN A 29 8.51 9.36 1.87
C GLN A 29 7.79 8.24 2.63
N ILE A 30 6.67 8.55 3.31
CA ILE A 30 5.88 7.54 4.04
C ILE A 30 5.26 6.52 3.06
N ALA A 31 4.86 6.98 1.88
CA ALA A 31 4.35 6.12 0.81
C ALA A 31 5.44 5.19 0.26
N LEU A 32 6.65 5.72 0.09
CA LEU A 32 7.81 4.95 -0.36
C LEU A 32 8.22 3.89 0.67
N ASP A 33 8.27 4.25 1.95
CA ASP A 33 8.61 3.33 3.04
C ASP A 33 7.61 2.16 3.09
N PHE A 34 6.31 2.46 2.99
CA PHE A 34 5.27 1.44 2.86
C PHE A 34 5.48 0.54 1.63
N PHE A 35 5.69 1.14 0.45
CA PHE A 35 5.84 0.39 -0.81
C PHE A 35 7.05 -0.54 -0.76
N PHE A 36 8.20 -0.05 -0.29
CA PHE A 36 9.42 -0.84 -0.23
C PHE A 36 9.34 -1.95 0.82
N TYR A 37 8.78 -1.65 1.99
CA TYR A 37 8.57 -2.66 3.04
C TYR A 37 7.75 -3.85 2.54
N PHE A 38 6.61 -3.60 1.88
CA PHE A 38 5.78 -4.68 1.35
C PHE A 38 6.37 -5.31 0.09
N SER A 39 7.13 -4.58 -0.73
CA SER A 39 7.83 -5.17 -1.87
C SER A 39 8.88 -6.20 -1.44
N GLN A 40 9.67 -5.92 -0.40
CA GLN A 40 10.63 -6.88 0.17
C GLN A 40 9.95 -8.14 0.75
N LYS A 41 8.68 -8.03 1.12
CA LYS A 41 7.87 -9.13 1.67
C LYS A 41 7.00 -9.82 0.62
N ASN A 42 7.23 -9.57 -0.67
CA ASN A 42 6.39 -10.07 -1.77
C ASN A 42 4.90 -9.75 -1.57
N TRP A 43 4.60 -8.62 -0.93
CA TRP A 43 3.27 -8.16 -0.58
C TRP A 43 2.44 -9.16 0.24
N ASN A 44 3.13 -10.00 1.02
CA ASN A 44 2.50 -10.89 1.97
C ASN A 44 2.32 -10.23 3.33
N ASN A 45 1.27 -10.63 4.05
CA ASN A 45 1.06 -10.30 5.45
C ASN A 45 2.03 -11.09 6.36
N HIS A 46 1.96 -10.85 7.67
CA HIS A 46 2.79 -11.55 8.67
C HIS A 46 2.62 -13.07 8.71
N GLN A 47 1.51 -13.60 8.18
CA GLN A 47 1.23 -15.03 8.06
C GLN A 47 1.74 -15.62 6.74
N GLY A 48 2.44 -14.83 5.91
CA GLY A 48 2.94 -15.25 4.60
C GLY A 48 1.88 -15.28 3.50
N LYS A 49 0.68 -14.73 3.74
CA LYS A 49 -0.41 -14.70 2.75
C LYS A 49 -0.44 -13.38 2.01
N LEU A 50 -0.62 -13.43 0.69
CA LEU A 50 -0.75 -12.24 -0.15
C LEU A 50 -1.85 -11.32 0.38
N LEU A 51 -1.54 -10.02 0.47
CA LEU A 51 -2.53 -9.01 0.86
C LEU A 51 -3.74 -9.05 -0.07
N SER A 52 -4.93 -9.08 0.52
CA SER A 52 -6.19 -9.02 -0.24
C SER A 52 -6.60 -7.59 -0.60
N ASN A 53 -6.10 -6.61 0.14
CA ASN A 53 -6.32 -5.20 -0.12
C ASN A 53 -5.17 -4.36 0.44
N TRP A 54 -4.31 -3.82 -0.43
CA TRP A 54 -3.17 -3.01 -0.01
C TRP A 54 -3.58 -1.64 0.56
N LYS A 55 -4.72 -1.06 0.12
CA LYS A 55 -5.22 0.22 0.65
C LYS A 55 -5.67 0.08 2.11
N ARG A 56 -6.27 -1.06 2.48
CA ARG A 56 -6.60 -1.34 3.88
C ARG A 56 -5.34 -1.41 4.74
N THR A 57 -4.31 -2.10 4.25
CA THR A 57 -3.01 -2.17 4.94
C THR A 57 -2.32 -0.81 5.00
N ALA A 58 -2.38 -0.01 3.93
CA ALA A 58 -1.84 1.35 3.90
C ALA A 58 -2.54 2.26 4.90
N TRP A 59 -3.85 2.15 5.08
CA TRP A 59 -4.58 2.89 6.10
C TRP A 59 -4.07 2.58 7.51
N TYR A 60 -3.87 1.30 7.85
CA TYR A 60 -3.26 0.92 9.13
C TYR A 60 -1.81 1.41 9.25
N TRP A 61 -1.04 1.37 8.17
CA TRP A 61 0.33 1.91 8.15
C TRP A 61 0.34 3.39 8.50
N ILE A 62 -0.54 4.18 7.89
CA ILE A 62 -0.64 5.62 8.15
C ILE A 62 -0.99 5.87 9.63
N LEU A 63 -1.98 5.16 10.19
CA LEU A 63 -2.38 5.33 11.59
C LEU A 63 -1.27 5.01 12.60
N ASN A 64 -0.41 4.04 12.29
CA ASN A 64 0.66 3.61 13.20
C ASN A 64 1.97 4.42 13.03
N ASN A 65 2.07 5.25 11.99
CA ASN A 65 3.26 6.05 11.67
C ASN A 65 2.94 7.57 11.60
N GLN A 66 1.82 7.99 12.20
CA GLN A 66 1.53 9.40 12.54
C GLN A 66 2.10 9.73 13.91
#